data_AF-A0A2K3MD09-F1
#
_entry.id   AF-A0A2K3MD09-F1
#
_cell.length_a   1.000
_cell.length_b   1.000
_cell.length_c   1.000
_cell.angle_alpha   90.00
_cell.angle_beta   90.00
_cell.angle_gamma   90.00
#
_symmetry.space_group_name_H-M   'P 1'
#
loop_
_entity.id
_entity.type
_entity.pdbx_description
1 polymer ?
#
loop_
_entity_poly.entity_id
_entity_poly.type
_entity_poly.pdbx_seq_one_letter_code
_entity_poly.pdbx_strand_id
1 'polypeptide(L)'
;MSDRVETVARLAQWKIDNFGPCSYKKSDPFKLGIWNWHFSIVRNRFFSIHLFPESSRISKEHPPVARFILRVSVAGSSRKFIISP
;
A
#
# COMPACT_ATOMS: atom_id res chain seq x y z
N MET A 1 10.13 6.96 12.82
CA MET A 1 8.71 6.54 12.70
C MET A 1 8.69 5.45 11.65
N SER A 2 8.31 4.22 12.00
CA SER A 2 8.33 3.09 11.07
C SER A 2 7.15 3.20 10.10
N ASP A 3 7.39 2.96 8.80
CA ASP A 3 6.36 2.91 7.77
C ASP A 3 5.70 1.52 7.72
N ARG A 4 5.46 0.95 8.90
CA ARG A 4 4.91 -0.40 9.09
C ARG A 4 3.50 -0.50 8.55
N VAL A 5 3.24 -1.61 7.89
CA VAL A 5 1.90 -2.03 7.48
C VAL A 5 1.36 -3.03 8.49
N GLU A 6 0.17 -2.76 9.01
CA GLU A 6 -0.57 -3.69 9.85
C GLU A 6 -1.26 -4.72 8.96
N THR A 7 -1.08 -6.00 9.25
CA THR A 7 -1.69 -7.09 8.48
C THR A 7 -2.58 -7.96 9.37
N VAL A 8 -3.76 -8.28 8.85
CA VAL A 8 -4.70 -9.23 9.48
C VAL A 8 -5.32 -10.08 8.36
N ALA A 9 -4.99 -11.37 8.34
CA ALA A 9 -5.46 -12.32 7.33
C ALA A 9 -5.26 -11.82 5.88
N ARG A 10 -6.33 -11.32 5.23
CA ARG A 10 -6.33 -10.82 3.84
C ARG A 10 -6.37 -9.29 3.73
N LEU A 11 -6.19 -8.60 4.86
CA LEU A 11 -6.17 -7.15 4.96
C LEU A 11 -4.75 -6.68 5.27
N ALA A 12 -4.32 -5.64 4.57
CA ALA A 12 -3.13 -4.87 4.88
C ALA A 12 -3.54 -3.39 5.00
N GLN A 13 -3.12 -2.73 6.08
CA GLN A 13 -3.46 -1.36 6.39
C GLN A 13 -2.19 -0.58 6.67
N TRP A 14 -1.97 0.49 5.90
CA TRP A 14 -0.84 1.38 6.09
C TRP A 14 -1.36 2.75 6.51
N LYS A 15 -0.98 3.18 7.71
CA LYS A 15 -1.34 4.50 8.24
C LYS A 15 -0.25 5.50 7.90
N ILE A 16 -0.66 6.63 7.33
CA ILE A 16 0.23 7.75 7.02
C ILE A 16 -0.19 8.93 7.88
N ASP A 17 0.63 9.29 8.88
CA ASP A 17 0.31 10.42 9.76
C ASP A 17 0.52 11.78 9.07
N ASN A 18 1.63 11.93 8.36
CA ASN A 18 1.98 13.18 7.66
C ASN A 18 2.37 12.90 6.20
N PHE A 19 1.73 13.59 5.25
CA PHE A 19 2.03 13.46 3.82
C PHE A 19 1.88 14.80 3.08
N GLY A 20 3.01 15.48 2.87
CA GLY A 20 3.09 16.81 2.28
C GLY A 20 2.96 16.83 0.75
N PRO A 21 2.89 18.02 0.13
CA PRO A 21 2.94 18.16 -1.33
C PRO A 21 4.28 17.67 -1.90
N CYS A 22 4.29 17.21 -3.14
CA CYS A 22 5.48 16.73 -3.86
C CYS A 22 6.28 15.66 -3.08
N SER A 23 5.58 14.69 -2.47
CA SER A 23 6.20 13.69 -1.61
C SER A 23 6.04 12.27 -2.14
N TYR A 24 7.01 11.43 -1.78
CA TYR A 24 7.01 9.99 -2.00
C TYR A 24 7.18 9.28 -0.66
N LYS A 25 6.42 8.21 -0.44
CA LYS A 25 6.63 7.28 0.67
C LYS A 25 6.55 5.85 0.17
N LYS A 26 7.34 4.98 0.79
CA LYS A 26 7.31 3.53 0.59
C LYS A 26 7.13 2.86 1.95
N SER A 27 6.30 1.83 2.01
CA SER A 27 6.08 1.08 3.24
C SER A 27 7.22 0.10 3.52
N ASP A 28 7.34 -0.30 4.78
CA ASP A 28 8.05 -1.52 5.15
C ASP A 28 7.42 -2.72 4.40
N PRO A 29 8.19 -3.79 4.11
CA PRO A 29 7.64 -4.98 3.48
C PRO A 29 6.61 -5.63 4.40
N PHE A 30 5.54 -6.16 3.81
CA PHE A 30 4.51 -6.88 4.56
C PHE A 30 4.05 -8.13 3.81
N LYS A 31 3.65 -9.14 4.57
CA LYS A 31 3.25 -10.43 4.01
C LYS A 31 1.74 -10.48 3.77
N LEU A 32 1.34 -10.87 2.57
CA LEU A 32 -0.04 -11.26 2.23
C LEU A 32 0.00 -12.54 1.41
N GLY A 33 -0.67 -13.57 1.93
CA GLY A 33 -0.48 -14.93 1.43
C GLY A 33 0.98 -15.37 1.62
N ILE A 34 1.59 -15.88 0.55
CA ILE A 34 2.99 -16.33 0.56
C ILE A 34 3.98 -15.25 0.12
N TRP A 35 3.50 -14.11 -0.38
CA TRP A 35 4.33 -13.06 -0.99
C TRP A 35 4.56 -11.89 -0.03
N ASN A 36 5.75 -11.31 -0.12
CA ASN A 36 6.05 -10.01 0.47
C ASN A 36 5.64 -8.91 -0.51
N TRP A 37 5.00 -7.87 0.00
CA TRP A 37 4.48 -6.74 -0.76
C TRP A 37 4.97 -5.43 -0.17
N HIS A 38 4.94 -4.39 -0.99
CA HIS A 38 5.11 -3.01 -0.57
C HIS A 38 3.99 -2.14 -1.11
N PHE A 39 3.63 -1.13 -0.33
CA PHE A 39 2.94 0.04 -0.84
C PHE A 39 3.95 1.13 -1.18
N SER A 40 3.65 1.90 -2.22
CA SER A 40 4.21 3.24 -2.36
C SER A 40 3.12 4.25 -2.67
N ILE A 41 3.33 5.47 -2.22
CA ILE A 41 2.43 6.60 -2.44
C ILE A 41 3.25 7.72 -3.04
N VAL A 42 2.75 8.26 -4.15
CA VAL A 42 3.31 9.43 -4.82
C VAL A 42 2.25 10.53 -4.79
N ARG A 43 2.61 11.71 -4.29
CA ARG A 43 1.77 12.90 -4.36
C ARG A 43 2.50 13.99 -5.13
N ASN A 44 2.04 14.24 -6.35
CA ASN A 44 2.44 15.36 -7.19
C ASN A 44 1.17 16.17 -7.57
N ARG A 45 0.92 16.43 -8.85
CA ARG A 45 -0.38 16.91 -9.34
C ARG A 45 -1.52 15.93 -9.03
N PHE A 46 -1.20 14.64 -9.02
CA PHE A 46 -2.12 13.56 -8.71
C PHE A 46 -1.64 12.80 -7.47
N PHE A 47 -2.57 12.04 -6.88
CA PHE A 47 -2.29 11.12 -5.79
C PHE A 47 -2.36 9.70 -6.34
N SER A 48 -1.22 9.00 -6.34
CA SER A 48 -1.08 7.66 -6.88
C SER A 48 -0.64 6.70 -5.78
N ILE A 49 -1.30 5.55 -5.70
CA ILE A 49 -0.93 4.45 -4.81
C ILE A 49 -0.50 3.29 -5.70
N HIS A 50 0.66 2.71 -5.40
CA HIS A 50 1.15 1.51 -6.04
C HIS A 50 1.26 0.38 -5.02
N LEU A 51 0.86 -0.82 -5.43
CA LEU A 51 1.04 -2.06 -4.69
C LEU A 51 1.83 -3.01 -5.57
N PHE A 52 2.96 -3.49 -5.08
CA PHE A 52 3.86 -4.35 -5.85
C PHE A 52 4.55 -5.38 -4.94
N PRO A 53 4.87 -6.56 -5.48
CA PRO A 53 5.59 -7.56 -4.72
C PRO A 53 7.05 -7.15 -4.52
N GLU A 54 7.64 -7.59 -3.42
CA GLU A 54 9.08 -7.49 -3.19
C GLU A 54 9.84 -8.24 -4.29
N SER A 55 10.91 -7.61 -4.82
CA SER A 55 11.71 -8.24 -5.86
C SER A 55 12.51 -9.39 -5.27
N SER A 56 12.20 -10.61 -5.71
CA SER A 56 12.90 -11.84 -5.34
C SER A 56 13.14 -12.72 -6.57
N ARG A 57 13.97 -13.77 -6.45
CA ARG A 57 14.13 -14.76 -7.54
C ARG A 57 12.78 -15.42 -7.87
N ILE A 58 12.06 -15.84 -6.82
CA ILE A 58 10.77 -16.52 -6.95
C ILE A 58 9.74 -15.61 -7.64
N SER A 59 9.64 -14.33 -7.28
CA SER A 59 8.66 -13.41 -7.89
C SER A 59 8.97 -13.07 -9.36
N LYS A 60 10.21 -13.32 -9.83
CA LYS A 60 10.59 -13.11 -11.24
C LYS A 60 10.26 -14.32 -12.10
N GLU A 61 10.51 -15.52 -11.59
CA GLU A 61 10.20 -16.78 -12.27
C GLU A 61 8.69 -17.09 -12.22
N HIS A 62 8.07 -16.81 -11.08
CA HIS A 62 6.67 -17.05 -10.81
C HIS A 62 6.03 -15.77 -10.24
N PRO A 63 5.61 -14.83 -11.09
CA PRO A 63 5.01 -13.58 -10.62
C PRO A 63 3.69 -13.87 -9.85
N PRO A 64 3.42 -13.13 -8.76
CA PRO A 64 2.16 -13.28 -8.03
C PRO A 64 0.95 -12.95 -8.92
N VAL A 65 -0.05 -13.82 -8.91
CA VAL A 65 -1.38 -13.53 -9.45
C VAL A 65 -2.29 -13.17 -8.29
N ALA A 66 -2.72 -11.90 -8.21
CA ALA A 66 -3.53 -11.41 -7.11
C ALA A 66 -4.50 -10.33 -7.57
N ARG A 67 -5.61 -10.19 -6.84
CA ARG A 67 -6.58 -9.11 -6.97
C ARG A 67 -6.73 -8.41 -5.63
N PHE A 68 -6.67 -7.09 -5.65
CA PHE A 68 -6.77 -6.26 -4.46
C PHE A 68 -7.90 -5.27 -4.63
N ILE A 69 -8.61 -5.00 -3.54
CA ILE A 69 -9.55 -3.87 -3.46
C ILE A 69 -8.83 -2.79 -2.68
N LEU A 70 -8.54 -1.66 -3.32
CA LEU A 70 -7.89 -0.55 -2.65
C LEU A 70 -8.92 0.35 -1.99
N ARG A 71 -8.74 0.65 -0.70
CA ARG A 71 -9.58 1.58 0.05
C ARG A 71 -8.73 2.68 0.66
N VAL A 72 -9.09 3.92 0.41
CA VAL A 72 -8.42 5.10 0.97
C VAL A 72 -9.39 5.82 1.87
N SER A 73 -8.95 6.12 3.10
CA SER A 73 -9.67 7.02 4.01
C SER A 73 -8.78 8.15 4.45
N VAL A 74 -9.35 9.35 4.53
CA VAL A 74 -8.67 10.54 5.04
C VAL A 74 -9.26 10.85 6.42
N ALA A 75 -8.39 11.04 7.40
CA ALA A 75 -8.82 11.48 8.73
C ALA A 75 -9.40 12.91 8.64
N GLY A 76 -10.66 13.07 9.00
CA GLY A 76 -11.40 14.33 8.93
C GLY A 76 -12.79 14.18 9.56
N SER A 77 -13.55 15.28 9.62
CA SER A 77 -14.87 15.33 10.28
C SER A 77 -15.92 14.39 9.67
N SER A 78 -15.75 13.98 8.40
CA SER A 78 -16.54 12.92 7.77
C SER A 78 -15.62 11.89 7.12
N ARG A 79 -15.38 10.75 7.80
CA ARG A 79 -14.59 9.66 7.22
C ARG A 79 -15.38 9.04 6.06
N LYS A 80 -14.91 9.28 4.83
CA LYS A 80 -15.38 8.61 3.62
C LYS A 80 -14.27 7.72 3.07
N PHE A 81 -14.65 6.56 2.54
CA PHE A 81 -13.73 5.66 1.86
C PHE A 81 -13.87 5.84 0.35
N ILE A 82 -12.74 6.11 -0.33
CA ILE A 82 -12.62 6.02 -1.79
C ILE A 82 -12.18 4.60 -2.10
N ILE A 83 -12.92 3.89 -2.95
CA ILE A 83 -12.69 2.47 -3.25
C ILE A 83 -12.39 2.33 -4.75
N SER A 84 -11.29 1.63 -5.08
CA SER A 84 -10.96 1.19 -6.44
C SER A 84 -11.06 -0.33 -6.52
N PRO A 85 -11.78 -0.89 -7.52
CA PRO A 85 -11.83 -2.34 -7.80
C PRO A 85 -10.48 -2.94 -8.18
#